data_AF-A0A7C5ELN7-F1
#
_entry.id   AF-A0A7C5ELN7-F1
#
_cell.length_a   1.000
_cell.length_b   1.000
_cell.length_c   1.000
_cell.angle_alpha   90.00
_cell.angle_beta   90.00
_cell.angle_gamma   90.00
#
_symmetry.space_group_name_H-M   'P 1'
#
loop_
_entity.id
_entity.type
_entity.pdbx_description
1 polymer ?
#
loop_
_entity_poly.entity_id
_entity_poly.type
_entity_poly.pdbx_seq_one_letter_code
_entity_poly.pdbx_strand_id
1 'polypeptide(L)' 'MFPPVPCEKIRYVGNTASLGAKMVLLSRAEEQYAAEVAVRTSHLDLSLDPEFQSAFSAAMLFPENDFDHPSDANCSET' A
#
# COMPACT_ATOMS: atom_id res chain seq x y z
N MET A 1 6.90 -5.90 5.88
CA MET A 1 7.60 -4.61 5.93
C MET A 1 6.55 -3.52 5.79
N PHE A 2 6.41 -2.68 6.80
CA PHE A 2 5.47 -1.55 6.85
C PHE A 2 6.23 -0.34 7.41
N PRO A 3 5.84 0.89 7.09
CA PRO A 3 6.38 2.06 7.79
C PRO A 3 6.00 2.00 9.29
N PRO A 4 6.76 2.68 10.17
CA PRO A 4 6.46 2.74 11.61
C PRO A 4 5.22 3.62 11.86
N VAL A 5 4.05 3.04 11.63
CA VAL A 5 2.74 3.67 11.84
C VAL A 5 1.90 2.80 12.78
N PRO A 6 1.00 3.39 13.58
CA PRO A 6 0.12 2.61 14.45
C PRO A 6 -0.67 1.55 13.68
N CYS A 7 -0.71 0.33 14.22
CA CYS A 7 -1.35 -0.82 13.59
C CYS A 7 -2.83 -0.58 13.28
N GLU A 8 -3.52 0.25 14.06
CA GLU A 8 -4.93 0.59 13.84
C GLU A 8 -5.17 1.34 12.50
N LYS A 9 -4.11 1.86 11.87
CA LYS A 9 -4.16 2.49 10.54
C LYS A 9 -4.01 1.49 9.39
N ILE A 10 -3.69 0.23 9.67
CA ILE A 10 -3.43 -0.80 8.67
C ILE A 10 -4.60 -1.78 8.64
N ARG A 11 -5.12 -2.07 7.45
CA ARG A 11 -6.19 -3.05 7.25
C ARG A 11 -5.87 -4.00 6.13
N TYR A 12 -5.93 -5.30 6.42
CA TYR A 12 -5.85 -6.35 5.41
C TYR A 12 -7.15 -6.41 4.58
N VAL A 13 -7.03 -6.41 3.26
CA VAL A 13 -8.17 -6.34 2.32
C VAL A 13 -8.21 -7.49 1.31
N GLY A 14 -7.28 -8.44 1.40
CA GLY A 14 -7.20 -9.57 0.47
C GLY A 14 -6.93 -9.14 -0.99
N ASN A 15 -7.48 -9.88 -1.95
CA ASN A 15 -7.32 -9.60 -3.38
C ASN A 15 -8.35 -8.59 -3.87
N THR A 16 -8.02 -7.31 -3.76
CA THR A 16 -8.87 -6.20 -4.20
C THR A 16 -9.05 -6.13 -5.71
N ALA A 17 -8.09 -6.61 -6.51
CA ALA A 17 -8.22 -6.65 -7.96
C ALA A 17 -9.37 -7.58 -8.40
N SER A 18 -9.45 -8.79 -7.83
CA SER A 18 -10.54 -9.74 -8.11
C SER A 18 -11.89 -9.24 -7.59
N LEU A 19 -11.90 -8.65 -6.38
CA LEU A 19 -13.11 -8.09 -5.81
C LEU A 19 -13.65 -6.93 -6.66
N GLY A 20 -12.79 -5.98 -7.03
CA GLY A 20 -13.15 -4.84 -7.88
C GLY A 20 -13.68 -5.26 -9.25
N ALA A 21 -13.07 -6.26 -9.88
CA ALA A 21 -13.57 -6.81 -11.15
C ALA A 21 -15.00 -7.35 -11.03
N LYS A 22 -15.32 -8.06 -9.93
CA LYS A 22 -16.68 -8.55 -9.66
C LYS A 22 -17.65 -7.39 -9.41
N MET A 23 -17.23 -6.34 -8.70
CA MET A 23 -18.06 -5.17 -8.42
C MET A 23 -18.46 -4.44 -9.70
N VAL A 24 -17.48 -4.16 -10.57
CA VAL A 24 -17.72 -3.52 -11.88
C VAL A 24 -18.62 -4.38 -12.77
N LEU A 25 -18.43 -5.71 -12.77
CA LEU A 25 -19.27 -6.63 -13.54
C LEU A 25 -20.75 -6.58 -13.14
N LEU A 26 -21.04 -6.30 -11.87
CA LEU A 26 -22.40 -6.32 -11.31
C LEU A 26 -23.02 -4.91 -11.18
N SER A 27 -22.26 -3.83 -11.37
CA SER A 27 -22.72 -2.46 -11.12
C SER A 27 -22.10 -1.44 -12.06
N ARG A 28 -22.95 -0.76 -12.83
CA ARG A 28 -22.54 0.38 -13.69
C ARG A 28 -22.05 1.59 -12.88
N ALA A 29 -22.52 1.77 -11.65
CA ALA A 29 -22.04 2.85 -10.79
C ALA A 29 -20.59 2.59 -10.35
N GLU A 30 -20.25 1.33 -10.04
CA GLU A 30 -18.88 0.94 -9.71
C GLU A 30 -17.94 1.03 -10.93
N GLU A 31 -18.46 0.72 -12.12
CA GLU A 31 -17.73 0.94 -13.38
C GLU A 31 -17.36 2.42 -13.59
N GLN A 32 -18.35 3.32 -13.42
CA GLN A 32 -18.14 4.76 -13.54
C GLN A 32 -17.15 5.28 -12.49
N TYR A 33 -17.31 4.86 -11.24
CA TYR A 33 -16.39 5.20 -10.16
C TYR A 33 -14.95 4.74 -10.45
N ALA A 34 -14.77 3.51 -10.93
CA ALA A 34 -13.46 2.99 -11.31
C ALA A 34 -12.82 3.82 -12.45
N ALA A 35 -13.63 4.27 -13.43
CA ALA A 35 -13.15 5.15 -14.49
C ALA A 35 -12.70 6.53 -13.97
N GLU A 36 -13.45 7.13 -13.04
CA GLU A 36 -13.05 8.39 -12.39
C GLU A 36 -11.75 8.25 -11.59
N VAL A 37 -11.58 7.14 -10.87
CA VAL A 37 -10.34 6.82 -10.15
C VAL A 37 -9.17 6.66 -11.12
N ALA A 38 -9.38 6.00 -12.25
CA ALA A 38 -8.33 5.86 -13.27
C ALA A 38 -7.89 7.22 -13.82
N VAL A 39 -8.84 8.12 -14.13
CA VAL A 39 -8.54 9.46 -14.66
C VAL A 39 -7.75 10.32 -13.66
N ARG A 40 -8.06 10.22 -12.37
CA ARG A 40 -7.38 11.03 -11.33
C ARG A 40 -6.06 10.43 -10.83
N THR A 41 -5.72 9.22 -11.25
CA THR A 41 -4.49 8.54 -10.83
C THR A 41 -3.34 8.95 -11.73
N SER A 42 -2.23 9.41 -11.14
CA SER A 42 -1.02 9.77 -11.88
C SER A 42 0.03 8.67 -11.75
N HIS A 43 0.66 8.31 -12.86
CA HIS A 43 1.81 7.41 -12.85
C HIS A 43 3.08 8.21 -12.54
N LEU A 44 3.80 7.78 -11.51
CA LEU A 44 5.12 8.33 -11.16
C LEU A 44 6.19 7.31 -11.54
N ASP A 45 7.07 7.67 -12.48
CA ASP A 45 8.14 6.81 -12.96
C ASP A 45 9.39 6.96 -12.07
N LEU A 46 9.57 5.99 -11.16
CA LEU A 46 10.69 5.96 -10.23
C LEU A 46 12.01 5.50 -10.88
N SER A 47 11.99 4.98 -12.12
CA SER A 47 13.22 4.52 -12.79
C SER A 47 14.13 5.69 -13.20
N LEU A 48 13.54 6.88 -13.36
CA LEU A 48 14.24 8.11 -13.69
C LEU A 48 14.62 8.93 -12.45
N ASP A 49 14.19 8.49 -11.26
CA ASP A 49 14.46 9.18 -10.01
C ASP A 49 15.83 8.73 -9.46
N PRO A 50 16.85 9.61 -9.44
CA PRO A 50 18.18 9.27 -8.95
C PRO A 50 18.20 8.93 -7.45
N GLU A 51 17.24 9.41 -6.65
CA GLU A 51 17.15 9.12 -5.22
C GLU A 51 16.54 7.73 -4.95
N PHE A 52 15.72 7.23 -5.87
CA PHE A 52 15.05 5.93 -5.72
C PHE A 52 16.06 4.78 -5.55
N GLN A 53 17.14 4.77 -6.32
CA GLN A 53 18.15 3.71 -6.23
C GLN A 53 18.81 3.66 -4.85
N SER A 54 19.10 4.84 -4.26
CA SER A 54 19.67 4.93 -2.92
C SER A 54 18.68 4.46 -1.87
N ALA A 55 17.44 4.95 -1.92
CA ALA A 55 16.38 4.58 -0.98
C ALA A 55 16.06 3.07 -1.04
N PHE A 56 16.00 2.49 -2.23
CA PHE A 56 15.77 1.06 -2.42
C PHE A 56 16.92 0.22 -1.85
N SER A 57 18.17 0.61 -2.09
CA SER A 57 19.34 -0.10 -1.55
C SER A 57 19.38 -0.06 -0.03
N ALA A 58 19.03 1.07 0.59
CA ALA A 58 18.93 1.18 2.05
C ALA A 58 17.80 0.28 2.60
N ALA A 59 16.67 0.20 1.92
CA ALA A 59 15.51 -0.60 2.31
C ALA A 59 15.71 -2.12 2.13
N MET A 60 16.78 -2.58 1.47
CA MET A 60 17.13 -4.00 1.38
C MET A 60 17.70 -4.56 2.68
N LEU A 61 18.23 -3.70 3.55
CA LEU A 61 18.71 -4.12 4.87
C LEU A 61 17.51 -4.41 5.76
N PHE A 62 17.58 -5.50 6.53
CA PHE A 62 16.60 -5.72 7.58
C PHE A 62 16.74 -4.60 8.61
N PRO A 63 15.62 -4.05 9.12
CA PRO A 63 15.68 -3.09 10.22
C PRO A 63 16.43 -3.74 11.38
N GLU A 64 17.32 -2.97 12.00
CA GLU A 64 17.91 -3.40 13.27
C GLU A 64 16.77 -3.59 14.28
N ASN A 65 16.94 -4.52 15.22
CA ASN A 65 15.94 -4.88 16.21
C ASN A 65 15.68 -3.73 17.20
N ASP A 66 15.10 -2.64 16.73
CA ASP A 66 14.64 -1.52 17.54
C ASP A 66 13.23 -1.84 18.05
N PHE A 67 13.15 -2.80 18.98
CA PHE A 67 11.93 -3.13 19.73
C PHE A 67 11.45 -1.99 20.67
N ASP A 68 11.99 -0.77 20.51
CA ASP A 68 11.73 0.40 21.35
C ASP A 68 10.87 1.46 20.65
N HIS A 69 10.35 1.18 19.44
CA HIS A 69 9.43 2.08 18.77
C HIS A 69 7.98 1.87 19.29
N PRO A 70 7.30 2.92 19.81
CA PRO A 70 5.96 2.79 20.42
C PRO A 70 4.85 2.31 19.47
N SER A 71 5.10 2.19 18.15
CA SER A 71 4.16 1.64 17.18
C SER A 71 4.06 0.12 17.20
N ASP A 72 5.03 -0.58 17.78
CA ASP A 72 5.20 -2.02 17.60
C ASP A 72 4.46 -2.86 18.66
N ALA A 73 3.89 -2.20 19.67
CA ALA A 73 3.26 -2.86 20.82
C ALA A 73 1.91 -3.54 20.54
N ASN A 74 1.27 -3.30 19.38
CA ASN A 74 -0.15 -3.62 19.17
C ASN A 74 -0.50 -4.43 17.90
N CYS A 75 0.46 -4.89 17.11
CA CYS A 75 0.16 -5.74 15.95
C CYS A 75 0.00 -7.22 16.38
N SER A 76 -1.01 -7.51 17.19
CA SER A 76 -1.41 -8.90 17.49
C SER A 76 -2.28 -9.47 16.37
N GLU A 77 -1.91 -10.65 15.87
CA GLU A 77 -2.63 -11.41 14.84
C GLU A 77 -4.10 -11.67 15.26
N THR A 78 -5.03 -11.03 14.55
CA THR A 78 -6.44 -11.43 14.43
C THR A 78 -6.86 -11.29 12.97
#